data_AF-A0AAU5JVG4-F1
#
_entry.id   AF-A0AAU5JVG4-F1
#
_cell.length_a   1.000
_cell.length_b   1.000
_cell.length_c   1.000
_cell.angle_alpha   90.00
_cell.angle_beta   90.00
_cell.angle_gamma   90.00
#
_symmetry.space_group_name_H-M   'P 1'
#
loop_
_entity.id
_entity.type
_entity.pdbx_description
1 polymer ?
#
loop_
_entity_poly.entity_id
_entity_poly.type
_entity_poly.pdbx_seq_one_letter_code
_entity_poly.pdbx_strand_id
1 'polypeptide(L)'
;MSEESGKSGKRHDTTGILDEALERLHTSGPERNGWLSNHAPMAVEALVRNGRSGTVHRWLDHYAHKLEELPPANRPVTADDWRGALGDPARITDWTRFFARELADRPWRPVLAEWWPRLLPGIAAGATHPAIRTGHAVRTLLTTGETAPRRAELAHALGYWAARHQPLPPLAALAVAPSAAAALDAVPPVPEQDGGIRTRLDQLTAFPAWGTAPDPDTAKARLTELVTAATHRYATHGHGEPIMLVHAATAPNAVLRALPALPRDLWVPSLGAAWAAAAAVTAAYTPRDPLPYEKTDLTSEEVFERAAAHGDDHTIKFTDTALDVGDPLALAAAVRSIELNPPVY
;
A
#
# COMPACT_ATOMS: atom_id res chain seq x y z
N MET A 1 -17.02 -30.43 32.06
CA MET A 1 -17.05 -30.40 30.58
C MET A 1 -17.30 -28.96 30.18
N SER A 2 -16.24 -28.26 29.84
CA SER A 2 -16.28 -26.85 29.45
C SER A 2 -15.47 -26.76 28.17
N GLU A 3 -16.17 -26.42 27.09
CA GLU A 3 -15.61 -26.21 25.75
C GLU A 3 -14.79 -24.91 25.74
N GLU A 4 -13.49 -25.03 25.49
CA GLU A 4 -12.65 -23.90 25.11
C GLU A 4 -12.89 -23.60 23.63
N SER A 5 -13.51 -22.45 23.38
CA SER A 5 -13.84 -21.93 22.06
C SER A 5 -12.58 -21.41 21.37
N GLY A 6 -12.44 -21.75 20.08
CA GLY A 6 -11.21 -21.66 19.32
C GLY A 6 -10.66 -20.24 19.14
N LYS A 7 -9.37 -20.09 19.43
CA LYS A 7 -8.53 -19.05 18.83
C LYS A 7 -8.33 -19.41 17.35
N SER A 8 -8.88 -18.60 16.45
CA SER A 8 -8.56 -18.62 15.03
C SER A 8 -7.05 -18.42 14.84
N GLY A 9 -6.34 -19.52 14.62
CA GLY A 9 -4.92 -19.51 14.27
C GLY A 9 -4.77 -18.99 12.86
N LYS A 10 -4.15 -17.81 12.68
CA LYS A 10 -3.69 -17.34 11.38
C LYS A 10 -2.82 -18.44 10.76
N ARG A 11 -3.30 -19.07 9.69
CA ARG A 11 -2.55 -20.09 8.94
C ARG A 11 -1.35 -19.41 8.29
N HIS A 12 -0.14 -19.79 8.73
CA HIS A 12 1.08 -19.47 8.01
C HIS A 12 1.06 -20.19 6.65
N ASP A 13 1.48 -19.52 5.59
CA ASP A 13 1.64 -20.19 4.29
C ASP A 13 2.82 -21.18 4.36
N THR A 14 2.50 -22.46 4.44
CA THR A 14 3.45 -23.58 4.33
C THR A 14 3.43 -24.22 2.95
N THR A 15 2.67 -23.68 2.00
CA THR A 15 2.44 -24.31 0.68
C THR A 15 3.56 -24.00 -0.31
N GLY A 16 4.35 -22.94 -0.08
CA GLY A 16 5.39 -22.48 -1.01
C GLY A 16 4.87 -21.64 -2.17
N ILE A 17 3.53 -21.53 -2.33
CA ILE A 17 2.89 -20.84 -3.46
C ILE A 17 3.28 -19.37 -3.52
N LEU A 18 3.37 -18.67 -2.37
CA LEU A 18 3.78 -17.27 -2.38
C LEU A 18 5.21 -17.11 -2.90
N ASP A 19 6.11 -18.02 -2.51
CA ASP A 19 7.52 -17.95 -2.89
C ASP A 19 7.68 -18.22 -4.40
N GLU A 20 7.01 -19.23 -4.95
CA GLU A 20 6.95 -19.50 -6.40
C GLU A 20 6.38 -18.32 -7.20
N ALA A 21 5.31 -17.70 -6.69
CA ALA A 21 4.68 -16.54 -7.31
C ALA A 21 5.62 -15.33 -7.33
N LEU A 22 6.34 -15.08 -6.23
CA LEU A 22 7.32 -14.00 -6.14
C LEU A 22 8.48 -14.22 -7.11
N GLU A 23 9.04 -15.44 -7.16
CA GLU A 23 10.12 -15.77 -8.11
C GLU A 23 9.71 -15.53 -9.56
N ARG A 24 8.49 -15.93 -9.93
CA ARG A 24 7.93 -15.63 -11.26
C ARG A 24 7.83 -14.12 -11.51
N LEU A 25 7.33 -13.36 -10.53
CA LEU A 25 7.13 -11.91 -10.66
C LEU A 25 8.44 -11.10 -10.67
N HIS A 26 9.50 -11.58 -10.02
CA HIS A 26 10.81 -10.91 -9.99
C HIS A 26 11.52 -10.90 -11.35
N THR A 27 11.03 -11.70 -12.31
CA THR A 27 11.47 -11.63 -13.71
C THR A 27 10.88 -10.45 -14.47
N SER A 28 9.88 -9.77 -13.91
CA SER A 28 9.17 -8.64 -14.54
C SER A 28 9.49 -7.30 -13.87
N GLY A 29 9.25 -6.22 -14.60
CA GLY A 29 9.34 -4.86 -14.11
C GLY A 29 8.28 -4.53 -13.05
N PRO A 30 8.52 -3.50 -12.21
CA PRO A 30 7.54 -3.01 -11.26
C PRO A 30 6.45 -2.14 -11.90
N GLU A 31 6.50 -1.90 -13.20
CA GLU A 31 5.59 -1.04 -13.95
C GLU A 31 5.36 -1.58 -15.37
N ARG A 32 4.28 -1.11 -15.98
CA ARG A 32 3.93 -1.25 -17.40
C ARG A 32 3.64 0.11 -18.01
N ASN A 33 3.79 0.25 -19.32
CA ASN A 33 3.65 1.52 -20.05
C ASN A 33 4.45 2.66 -19.39
N GLY A 34 5.60 2.37 -18.78
CA GLY A 34 6.48 3.35 -18.13
C GLY A 34 5.98 4.01 -16.83
N TRP A 35 4.72 3.78 -16.40
CA TRP A 35 4.18 4.44 -15.19
C TRP A 35 3.06 3.69 -14.46
N LEU A 36 2.42 2.67 -15.05
CA LEU A 36 1.35 1.93 -14.39
C LEU A 36 1.95 0.81 -13.54
N SER A 37 1.75 0.83 -12.23
CA SER A 37 2.40 -0.12 -11.33
C SER A 37 1.98 -1.58 -11.59
N ASN A 38 2.94 -2.49 -11.47
CA ASN A 38 2.70 -3.92 -11.35
C ASN A 38 2.18 -4.21 -9.94
N HIS A 39 0.92 -4.62 -9.87
CA HIS A 39 0.22 -4.85 -8.62
C HIS A 39 0.34 -6.28 -8.08
N ALA A 40 0.82 -7.20 -8.93
CA ALA A 40 0.75 -8.63 -8.65
C ALA A 40 1.41 -9.06 -7.33
N PRO A 41 2.59 -8.56 -6.92
CA PRO A 41 3.19 -9.00 -5.65
C PRO A 41 2.30 -8.73 -4.43
N MET A 42 1.59 -7.60 -4.42
CA MET A 42 0.66 -7.24 -3.34
C MET A 42 -0.63 -8.06 -3.41
N ALA A 43 -1.14 -8.33 -4.62
CA ALA A 43 -2.36 -9.11 -4.81
C ALA A 43 -2.15 -10.59 -4.45
N VAL A 44 -1.05 -11.22 -4.89
CA VAL A 44 -0.76 -12.63 -4.56
C VAL A 44 -0.51 -12.82 -3.07
N GLU A 45 0.17 -11.88 -2.42
CA GLU A 45 0.37 -11.91 -0.97
C GLU A 45 -0.99 -11.81 -0.24
N ALA A 46 -1.87 -10.91 -0.67
CA ALA A 46 -3.21 -10.78 -0.09
C ALA A 46 -4.07 -12.05 -0.30
N LEU A 47 -4.02 -12.65 -1.49
CA LEU A 47 -4.72 -13.92 -1.79
C LEU A 47 -4.23 -15.04 -0.88
N VAL A 48 -2.92 -15.24 -0.76
CA VAL A 48 -2.32 -16.28 0.09
C VAL A 48 -2.70 -16.05 1.56
N ARG A 49 -2.55 -14.82 2.06
CA ARG A 49 -2.83 -14.48 3.47
C ARG A 49 -4.28 -14.80 3.88
N ASN A 50 -5.22 -14.64 2.96
CA ASN A 50 -6.64 -14.87 3.19
C ASN A 50 -7.10 -16.25 2.67
N GLY A 51 -6.18 -17.22 2.61
CA GLY A 51 -6.52 -18.63 2.36
C GLY A 51 -6.85 -18.98 0.90
N ARG A 52 -6.58 -18.08 -0.05
CA ARG A 52 -6.85 -18.27 -1.49
C ARG A 52 -5.61 -18.67 -2.29
N SER A 53 -4.62 -19.31 -1.65
CA SER A 53 -3.37 -19.75 -2.28
C SER A 53 -3.60 -20.62 -3.54
N GLY A 54 -4.60 -21.51 -3.52
CA GLY A 54 -4.95 -22.35 -4.67
C GLY A 54 -5.40 -21.60 -5.94
N THR A 55 -5.67 -20.29 -5.85
CA THR A 55 -6.06 -19.46 -7.00
C THR A 55 -4.90 -18.64 -7.60
N VAL A 56 -3.77 -18.55 -6.90
CA VAL A 56 -2.68 -17.60 -7.20
C VAL A 56 -2.10 -17.77 -8.60
N HIS A 57 -1.73 -19.00 -8.99
CA HIS A 57 -1.11 -19.23 -10.29
C HIS A 57 -2.06 -18.96 -11.46
N ARG A 58 -3.34 -19.37 -11.33
CA ARG A 58 -4.40 -19.02 -12.30
C ARG A 58 -4.61 -17.50 -12.38
N TRP A 59 -4.58 -16.83 -11.23
CA TRP A 59 -4.70 -15.37 -11.18
C TRP A 59 -3.54 -14.69 -11.91
N LEU A 60 -2.31 -15.15 -11.67
CA LEU A 60 -1.10 -14.66 -12.34
C LEU A 60 -1.12 -14.89 -13.86
N ASP A 61 -1.61 -16.04 -14.32
CA ASP A 61 -1.72 -16.33 -15.75
C ASP A 61 -2.62 -15.33 -16.47
N HIS A 62 -3.71 -14.89 -15.82
CA HIS A 62 -4.55 -13.84 -16.36
C HIS A 62 -3.86 -12.46 -16.25
N TYR A 63 -3.20 -12.17 -15.14
CA TYR A 63 -2.50 -10.91 -14.92
C TYR A 63 -1.30 -10.70 -15.87
N ALA A 64 -0.75 -11.77 -16.45
CA ALA A 64 0.47 -11.76 -17.25
C ALA A 64 0.49 -10.72 -18.38
N HIS A 65 -0.66 -10.38 -18.98
CA HIS A 65 -0.75 -9.34 -20.02
C HIS A 65 -0.44 -7.91 -19.51
N LYS A 66 -0.43 -7.69 -18.19
CA LYS A 66 -0.04 -6.44 -17.53
C LYS A 66 1.44 -6.45 -17.11
N LEU A 67 2.17 -7.55 -17.28
CA LEU A 67 3.58 -7.64 -16.94
C LEU A 67 4.44 -7.19 -18.13
N GLU A 68 5.44 -6.36 -17.84
CA GLU A 68 6.46 -5.94 -18.78
C GLU A 68 7.84 -6.36 -18.28
N GLU A 69 8.80 -6.44 -19.19
CA GLU A 69 10.19 -6.75 -18.86
C GLU A 69 10.78 -5.72 -17.90
N LEU A 70 11.66 -6.18 -17.02
CA LEU A 70 12.41 -5.28 -16.15
C LEU A 70 13.34 -4.39 -17.00
N PRO A 71 13.32 -3.06 -16.85
CA PRO A 71 14.22 -2.18 -17.59
C PRO A 71 15.70 -2.58 -17.41
N PRO A 72 16.57 -2.38 -18.41
CA PRO A 72 17.99 -2.70 -18.26
C PRO A 72 18.62 -1.84 -17.16
N ALA A 73 19.60 -2.41 -16.45
CA ALA A 73 20.46 -1.64 -15.56
C ALA A 73 21.36 -0.69 -16.36
N ASN A 74 21.65 0.48 -15.81
CA ASN A 74 22.49 1.48 -16.46
C ASN A 74 23.79 1.68 -15.69
N ARG A 75 23.69 2.21 -14.47
CA ARG A 75 24.83 2.52 -13.61
C ARG A 75 24.57 2.03 -12.19
N PRO A 76 25.44 1.21 -11.59
CA PRO A 76 25.26 0.76 -10.22
C PRO A 76 25.05 1.94 -9.25
N VAL A 77 24.03 1.81 -8.38
CA VAL A 77 23.88 2.67 -7.19
C VAL A 77 24.81 2.15 -6.10
N THR A 78 25.51 3.06 -5.42
CA THR A 78 26.45 2.75 -4.33
C THR A 78 26.12 3.52 -3.05
N ALA A 79 26.68 3.09 -1.92
CA ALA A 79 26.51 3.78 -0.64
C ALA A 79 27.02 5.23 -0.64
N ASP A 80 27.97 5.56 -1.52
CA ASP A 80 28.56 6.90 -1.60
C ASP A 80 27.78 7.84 -2.55
N ASP A 81 27.14 7.29 -3.60
CA ASP A 81 26.52 8.08 -4.68
C ASP A 81 24.99 7.96 -4.79
N TRP A 82 24.34 7.22 -3.89
CA TRP A 82 22.89 6.95 -3.96
C TRP A 82 22.01 8.20 -4.02
N ARG A 83 22.43 9.30 -3.38
CA ARG A 83 21.66 10.55 -3.37
C ARG A 83 21.42 11.10 -4.78
N GLY A 84 22.40 10.94 -5.68
CA GLY A 84 22.28 11.39 -7.07
C GLY A 84 21.39 10.48 -7.93
N ALA A 85 21.03 9.29 -7.45
CA ALA A 85 20.14 8.35 -8.15
C ALA A 85 18.71 8.34 -7.58
N LEU A 86 18.49 8.98 -6.42
CA LEU A 86 17.19 8.97 -5.75
C LEU A 86 16.17 9.76 -6.59
N GLY A 87 15.04 9.13 -6.89
CA GLY A 87 13.99 9.73 -7.71
C GLY A 87 14.28 9.73 -9.20
N ASP A 88 15.27 8.95 -9.68
CA ASP A 88 15.51 8.73 -11.11
C ASP A 88 14.84 7.42 -11.59
N PRO A 89 13.72 7.51 -12.35
CA PRO A 89 13.04 6.37 -12.95
C PRO A 89 13.92 5.42 -13.76
N ALA A 90 14.94 5.95 -14.44
CA ALA A 90 15.81 5.15 -15.30
C ALA A 90 16.73 4.22 -14.49
N ARG A 91 16.84 4.44 -13.17
CA ARG A 91 17.72 3.69 -12.26
C ARG A 91 16.99 2.60 -11.50
N ILE A 92 15.76 2.24 -11.87
CA ILE A 92 14.93 1.30 -11.12
C ILE A 92 15.58 -0.07 -10.91
N THR A 93 16.23 -0.60 -11.95
CA THR A 93 16.95 -1.87 -11.88
C THR A 93 18.25 -1.75 -11.09
N ASP A 94 18.93 -0.61 -11.17
CA ASP A 94 20.12 -0.32 -10.38
C ASP A 94 19.80 -0.24 -8.89
N TRP A 95 18.66 0.37 -8.54
CA TRP A 95 18.11 0.44 -7.18
C TRP A 95 17.72 -0.93 -6.64
N THR A 96 16.99 -1.75 -7.40
CA THR A 96 16.66 -3.14 -7.01
C THR A 96 17.93 -3.94 -6.75
N ARG A 97 18.95 -3.84 -7.61
CA ARG A 97 20.24 -4.51 -7.42
C ARG A 97 21.00 -3.98 -6.19
N PHE A 98 20.91 -2.68 -5.90
CA PHE A 98 21.50 -2.11 -4.69
C PHE A 98 20.87 -2.70 -3.44
N PHE A 99 19.55 -2.70 -3.32
CA PHE A 99 18.88 -3.30 -2.16
C PHE A 99 19.07 -4.81 -2.07
N ALA A 100 19.18 -5.51 -3.21
CA ALA A 100 19.49 -6.95 -3.21
C ALA A 100 20.87 -7.23 -2.58
N ARG A 101 21.87 -6.39 -2.84
CA ARG A 101 23.20 -6.48 -2.19
C ARG A 101 23.10 -6.15 -0.69
N GLU A 102 22.47 -5.03 -0.34
CA GLU A 102 22.30 -4.64 1.07
C GLU A 102 21.62 -5.74 1.90
N LEU A 103 20.59 -6.38 1.35
CA LEU A 103 19.83 -7.43 2.03
C LEU A 103 20.51 -8.80 1.98
N ALA A 104 21.46 -9.02 1.08
CA ALA A 104 22.32 -10.22 1.11
C ALA A 104 23.33 -10.14 2.27
N ASP A 105 23.90 -8.95 2.49
CA ASP A 105 25.00 -8.74 3.43
C ASP A 105 24.53 -8.39 4.85
N ARG A 106 23.31 -7.85 5.00
CA ARG A 106 22.79 -7.33 6.27
C ARG A 106 21.39 -7.90 6.58
N PRO A 107 21.03 -8.01 7.87
CA PRO A 107 19.65 -8.31 8.26
C PRO A 107 18.68 -7.25 7.72
N TRP A 108 17.49 -7.66 7.29
CA TRP A 108 16.56 -6.77 6.58
C TRP A 108 15.99 -5.63 7.44
N ARG A 109 15.79 -5.84 8.76
CA ARG A 109 15.24 -4.81 9.66
C ARG A 109 16.15 -3.57 9.77
N PRO A 110 17.47 -3.71 10.02
CA PRO A 110 18.40 -2.59 9.93
C PRO A 110 18.39 -1.85 8.59
N VAL A 111 18.33 -2.57 7.45
CA VAL A 111 18.26 -1.94 6.12
C VAL A 111 16.97 -1.15 5.97
N LEU A 112 15.84 -1.73 6.36
CA LEU A 112 14.54 -1.04 6.35
C LEU A 112 14.58 0.21 7.23
N ALA A 113 15.06 0.11 8.48
CA ALA A 113 15.12 1.23 9.42
C ALA A 113 16.00 2.37 8.91
N GLU A 114 17.10 2.07 8.22
CA GLU A 114 17.99 3.06 7.62
C GLU A 114 17.33 3.81 6.46
N TRP A 115 16.62 3.09 5.60
CA TRP A 115 16.05 3.64 4.37
C TRP A 115 14.66 4.24 4.55
N TRP A 116 13.90 3.79 5.54
CA TRP A 116 12.55 4.25 5.82
C TRP A 116 12.45 5.79 5.90
N PRO A 117 13.18 6.50 6.79
CA PRO A 117 13.09 7.95 6.86
C PRO A 117 13.59 8.67 5.61
N ARG A 118 14.44 8.03 4.78
CA ARG A 118 14.93 8.59 3.51
C ARG A 118 13.85 8.55 2.42
N LEU A 119 12.96 7.55 2.48
CA LEU A 119 11.92 7.29 1.47
C LEU A 119 10.56 7.89 1.84
N LEU A 120 10.27 8.04 3.14
CA LEU A 120 9.01 8.62 3.64
C LEU A 120 8.61 9.95 2.98
N PRO A 121 9.52 10.90 2.70
CA PRO A 121 9.13 12.16 2.03
C PRO A 121 8.47 11.94 0.67
N GLY A 122 8.86 10.88 -0.06
CA GLY A 122 8.31 10.51 -1.37
C GLY A 122 7.19 9.48 -1.33
N ILE A 123 6.51 9.29 -0.19
CA ILE A 123 5.47 8.25 -0.01
C ILE A 123 4.31 8.33 -1.01
N ALA A 124 3.94 9.53 -1.48
CA ALA A 124 2.85 9.73 -2.43
C ALA A 124 3.23 9.34 -3.87
N ALA A 125 4.53 9.25 -4.18
CA ALA A 125 5.02 9.00 -5.52
C ALA A 125 4.66 7.59 -6.03
N GLY A 126 4.59 7.44 -7.35
CA GLY A 126 4.11 6.19 -7.97
C GLY A 126 2.68 5.84 -7.52
N ALA A 127 1.85 6.85 -7.23
CA ALA A 127 0.52 6.67 -6.65
C ALA A 127 0.54 5.83 -5.36
N THR A 128 1.52 6.03 -4.47
CA THR A 128 1.73 5.27 -3.22
C THR A 128 2.09 3.79 -3.38
N HIS A 129 2.11 3.25 -4.60
CA HIS A 129 2.40 1.83 -4.85
C HIS A 129 3.71 1.34 -4.24
N PRO A 130 4.83 2.09 -4.30
CA PRO A 130 6.06 1.59 -3.70
C PRO A 130 5.93 1.37 -2.19
N ALA A 131 5.29 2.30 -1.48
CA ALA A 131 5.04 2.18 -0.04
C ALA A 131 4.08 1.02 0.28
N ILE A 132 3.02 0.85 -0.52
CA ILE A 132 2.10 -0.29 -0.38
C ILE A 132 2.85 -1.61 -0.58
N ARG A 133 3.63 -1.73 -1.66
CA ARG A 133 4.45 -2.92 -1.96
C ARG A 133 5.42 -3.23 -0.83
N THR A 134 6.08 -2.22 -0.26
CA THR A 134 6.96 -2.39 0.90
C THR A 134 6.19 -2.88 2.13
N GLY A 135 5.02 -2.33 2.43
CA GLY A 135 4.20 -2.78 3.57
C GLY A 135 3.75 -4.24 3.44
N HIS A 136 3.38 -4.68 2.24
CA HIS A 136 3.08 -6.10 1.96
C HIS A 136 4.33 -6.98 2.19
N ALA A 137 5.48 -6.62 1.60
CA ALA A 137 6.73 -7.37 1.78
C ALA A 137 7.16 -7.49 3.25
N VAL A 138 7.09 -6.38 4.00
CA VAL A 138 7.41 -6.34 5.43
C VAL A 138 6.45 -7.21 6.24
N ARG A 139 5.13 -7.14 5.95
CA ARG A 139 4.14 -8.00 6.60
C ARG A 139 4.43 -9.48 6.36
N THR A 140 4.78 -9.86 5.14
CA THR A 140 5.16 -11.24 4.81
C THR A 140 6.36 -11.69 5.64
N LEU A 141 7.43 -10.90 5.68
CA LEU A 141 8.63 -11.20 6.47
C LEU A 141 8.35 -11.32 7.97
N LEU A 142 7.47 -10.48 8.51
CA LEU A 142 7.08 -10.52 9.92
C LEU A 142 6.22 -11.74 10.28
N THR A 143 5.31 -12.13 9.39
CA THR A 143 4.24 -13.08 9.75
C THR A 143 4.45 -14.47 9.18
N THR A 144 5.29 -14.67 8.16
CA THR A 144 5.46 -15.99 7.52
C THR A 144 6.89 -16.50 7.54
N GLY A 145 7.84 -15.70 8.05
CA GLY A 145 9.26 -16.03 8.09
C GLY A 145 10.02 -15.57 6.85
N GLU A 146 11.34 -15.55 6.98
CA GLU A 146 12.26 -15.07 5.95
C GLU A 146 12.68 -16.20 5.01
N THR A 147 12.49 -15.99 3.70
CA THR A 147 12.99 -16.83 2.62
C THR A 147 13.67 -15.95 1.57
N ALA A 148 14.44 -16.55 0.65
CA ALA A 148 15.12 -15.77 -0.38
C ALA A 148 14.14 -14.98 -1.27
N PRO A 149 13.02 -15.54 -1.78
CA PRO A 149 12.04 -14.77 -2.54
C PRO A 149 11.40 -13.63 -1.76
N ARG A 150 11.06 -13.84 -0.48
CA ARG A 150 10.42 -12.78 0.34
C ARG A 150 11.36 -11.62 0.63
N ARG A 151 12.64 -11.90 0.83
CA ARG A 151 13.68 -10.88 0.99
C ARG A 151 13.99 -10.17 -0.33
N ALA A 152 13.99 -10.89 -1.45
CA ALA A 152 14.09 -10.28 -2.78
C ALA A 152 12.89 -9.34 -3.03
N GLU A 153 11.68 -9.72 -2.64
CA GLU A 153 10.51 -8.85 -2.78
C GLU A 153 10.66 -7.52 -2.00
N LEU A 154 11.25 -7.55 -0.81
CA LEU A 154 11.60 -6.31 -0.10
C LEU A 154 12.62 -5.47 -0.89
N ALA A 155 13.61 -6.10 -1.54
CA ALA A 155 14.57 -5.40 -2.40
C ALA A 155 13.89 -4.72 -3.59
N HIS A 156 12.98 -5.43 -4.27
CA HIS A 156 12.19 -4.87 -5.37
C HIS A 156 11.29 -3.72 -4.91
N ALA A 157 10.65 -3.85 -3.74
CA ALA A 157 9.79 -2.81 -3.20
C ALA A 157 10.55 -1.53 -2.83
N LEU A 158 11.66 -1.66 -2.08
CA LEU A 158 12.52 -0.53 -1.71
C LEU A 158 13.18 0.09 -2.95
N GLY A 159 13.62 -0.73 -3.91
CA GLY A 159 14.20 -0.25 -5.16
C GLY A 159 13.20 0.55 -5.99
N TYR A 160 11.95 0.09 -6.05
CA TYR A 160 10.87 0.83 -6.69
C TYR A 160 10.63 2.18 -6.00
N TRP A 161 10.59 2.19 -4.67
CA TRP A 161 10.36 3.42 -3.89
C TRP A 161 11.49 4.42 -4.11
N ALA A 162 12.75 3.99 -4.07
CA ALA A 162 13.89 4.85 -4.29
C ALA A 162 13.91 5.43 -5.72
N ALA A 163 13.57 4.64 -6.74
CA ALA A 163 13.54 5.09 -8.14
C ALA A 163 12.40 6.06 -8.45
N ARG A 164 11.23 5.89 -7.83
CA ARG A 164 10.08 6.80 -7.98
C ARG A 164 10.02 7.91 -6.94
N HIS A 165 10.96 7.97 -6.01
CA HIS A 165 10.94 8.91 -4.90
C HIS A 165 10.79 10.36 -5.40
N GLN A 166 9.64 10.96 -5.09
CA GLN A 166 9.35 12.35 -5.38
C GLN A 166 8.61 12.94 -4.18
N PRO A 167 9.21 13.89 -3.44
CA PRO A 167 8.52 14.59 -2.37
C PRO A 167 7.32 15.37 -2.89
N LEU A 168 6.29 15.49 -2.05
CA LEU A 168 5.21 16.45 -2.29
C LEU A 168 5.77 17.89 -2.33
N PRO A 169 5.09 18.83 -3.02
CA PRO A 169 5.44 20.24 -2.92
C PRO A 169 5.36 20.74 -1.46
N PRO A 170 5.93 21.91 -1.13
CA PRO A 170 5.73 22.51 0.19
C PRO A 170 4.23 22.73 0.49
N LEU A 171 3.75 22.24 1.62
CA LEU A 171 2.33 22.29 2.01
C LEU A 171 2.14 23.20 3.23
N ALA A 172 1.18 24.12 3.15
CA ALA A 172 0.73 24.88 4.30
C ALA A 172 -0.17 24.03 5.21
N ALA A 173 -0.20 24.35 6.50
CA ALA A 173 -1.13 23.76 7.45
C ALA A 173 -2.44 24.58 7.47
N LEU A 174 -3.58 23.91 7.24
CA LEU A 174 -4.91 24.47 7.44
C LEU A 174 -5.36 24.27 8.90
N ALA A 175 -6.64 24.54 9.18
CA ALA A 175 -7.24 24.37 10.50
C ALA A 175 -6.99 22.96 11.07
N VAL A 176 -6.85 22.89 12.40
CA VAL A 176 -6.68 21.63 13.13
C VAL A 176 -7.98 20.83 13.05
N ALA A 177 -7.88 19.57 12.63
CA ALA A 177 -9.01 18.66 12.61
C ALA A 177 -9.05 17.80 13.89
N PRO A 178 -10.24 17.57 14.49
CA PRO A 178 -10.37 16.86 15.77
C PRO A 178 -10.22 15.34 15.65
N SER A 179 -10.38 14.77 14.45
CA SER A 179 -10.29 13.34 14.16
C SER A 179 -9.80 13.09 12.75
N ALA A 180 -9.38 11.86 12.44
CA ALA A 180 -8.94 11.48 11.10
C ALA A 180 -10.05 11.63 10.06
N ALA A 181 -11.29 11.26 10.42
CA ALA A 181 -12.45 11.42 9.55
C ALA A 181 -12.72 12.90 9.24
N ALA A 182 -12.74 13.76 10.27
CA ALA A 182 -12.92 15.19 10.08
C ALA A 182 -11.75 15.83 9.30
N ALA A 183 -10.53 15.29 9.45
CA ALA A 183 -9.38 15.72 8.67
C ALA A 183 -9.56 15.38 7.19
N LEU A 184 -9.95 14.15 6.86
CA LEU A 184 -10.21 13.72 5.49
C LEU A 184 -11.37 14.50 4.84
N ASP A 185 -12.44 14.78 5.59
CA ASP A 185 -13.56 15.62 5.13
C ASP A 185 -13.14 17.05 4.81
N ALA A 186 -12.16 17.59 5.55
CA ALA A 186 -11.66 18.95 5.39
C ALA A 186 -10.56 19.08 4.33
N VAL A 187 -10.13 17.99 3.68
CA VAL A 187 -9.13 18.06 2.60
C VAL A 187 -9.75 18.74 1.37
N PRO A 188 -9.21 19.89 0.91
CA PRO A 188 -9.71 20.53 -0.29
C PRO A 188 -9.36 19.68 -1.53
N PRO A 189 -10.29 19.49 -2.49
CA PRO A 189 -9.95 18.89 -3.77
C PRO A 189 -8.95 19.78 -4.53
N VAL A 190 -8.10 19.17 -5.36
CA VAL A 190 -7.26 19.95 -6.28
C VAL A 190 -8.14 20.70 -7.29
N PRO A 191 -7.72 21.89 -7.77
CA PRO A 191 -8.53 22.70 -8.68
C PRO A 191 -8.86 21.99 -9.99
N GLU A 192 -7.87 21.37 -10.63
CA GLU A 192 -8.04 20.63 -11.88
C GLU A 192 -8.09 19.14 -11.60
N GLN A 193 -9.28 18.56 -11.77
CA GLN A 193 -9.59 17.15 -11.55
C GLN A 193 -9.44 16.29 -12.82
N ASP A 194 -8.85 16.84 -13.88
CA ASP A 194 -8.49 16.12 -15.10
C ASP A 194 -7.05 15.58 -15.03
N GLY A 195 -6.78 14.53 -15.81
CA GLY A 195 -5.45 13.90 -15.89
C GLY A 195 -5.12 12.96 -14.72
N GLY A 196 -3.89 12.44 -14.71
CA GLY A 196 -3.42 11.43 -13.76
C GLY A 196 -2.85 12.00 -12.46
N ILE A 197 -2.55 11.11 -11.51
CA ILE A 197 -2.16 11.49 -10.14
C ILE A 197 -0.98 12.46 -10.09
N ARG A 198 0.03 12.32 -10.97
CA ARG A 198 1.22 13.19 -10.95
C ARG A 198 0.85 14.66 -11.12
N THR A 199 0.03 14.98 -12.12
CA THR A 199 -0.44 16.35 -12.38
C THR A 199 -1.31 16.87 -11.23
N ARG A 200 -2.05 16.00 -10.54
CA ARG A 200 -2.85 16.39 -9.37
C ARG A 200 -1.99 16.65 -8.14
N LEU A 201 -0.96 15.84 -7.90
CA LEU A 201 -0.03 16.05 -6.78
C LEU A 201 0.74 17.37 -6.90
N ASP A 202 1.10 17.79 -8.11
CA ASP A 202 1.79 19.07 -8.36
C ASP A 202 0.95 20.30 -8.01
N GLN A 203 -0.38 20.16 -7.88
CA GLN A 203 -1.31 21.23 -7.53
C GLN A 203 -1.53 21.39 -6.02
N LEU A 204 -1.00 20.48 -5.20
CA LEU A 204 -1.25 20.49 -3.75
C LEU A 204 -0.58 21.70 -3.09
N THR A 205 -1.34 22.41 -2.25
CA THR A 205 -0.86 23.62 -1.58
C THR A 205 -0.97 23.55 -0.06
N ALA A 206 -1.92 22.78 0.48
CA ALA A 206 -2.16 22.71 1.91
C ALA A 206 -2.97 21.47 2.31
N PHE A 207 -2.84 21.06 3.57
CA PHE A 207 -3.70 20.05 4.19
C PHE A 207 -4.19 20.49 5.57
N PRO A 208 -5.34 19.96 6.04
CA PRO A 208 -5.72 20.04 7.45
C PRO A 208 -4.59 19.61 8.37
N ALA A 209 -4.40 20.34 9.46
CA ALA A 209 -3.44 19.97 10.48
C ALA A 209 -4.02 18.80 11.29
N TRP A 210 -3.45 17.61 11.08
CA TRP A 210 -3.83 16.38 11.78
C TRP A 210 -2.61 15.45 11.87
N GLY A 211 -2.66 14.46 12.77
CA GLY A 211 -1.64 13.41 12.83
C GLY A 211 -0.40 13.76 13.65
N THR A 212 -0.49 14.74 14.55
CA THR A 212 0.57 14.97 15.55
C THR A 212 0.45 13.95 16.69
N ALA A 213 1.58 13.37 17.11
CA ALA A 213 1.64 12.42 18.23
C ALA A 213 2.88 12.72 19.11
N PRO A 214 2.74 12.75 20.45
CA PRO A 214 3.86 13.00 21.36
C PRO A 214 4.76 11.78 21.55
N ASP A 215 4.27 10.59 21.23
CA ASP A 215 4.96 9.32 21.45
C ASP A 215 4.57 8.26 20.39
N PRO A 216 5.34 7.17 20.28
CA PRO A 216 5.09 6.11 19.32
C PRO A 216 3.72 5.42 19.46
N ASP A 217 3.23 5.17 20.68
CA ASP A 217 1.97 4.44 20.87
C ASP A 217 0.78 5.31 20.47
N THR A 218 0.82 6.60 20.78
CA THR A 218 -0.12 7.58 20.24
C THR A 218 -0.03 7.64 18.71
N ALA A 219 1.18 7.58 18.13
CA ALA A 219 1.34 7.59 16.67
C ALA A 219 0.68 6.37 16.01
N LYS A 220 0.89 5.18 16.60
CA LYS A 220 0.23 3.94 16.15
C LYS A 220 -1.30 4.04 16.29
N ALA A 221 -1.82 4.55 17.40
CA ALA A 221 -3.26 4.70 17.61
C ALA A 221 -3.89 5.65 16.58
N ARG A 222 -3.26 6.79 16.30
CA ARG A 222 -3.69 7.73 15.25
C ARG A 222 -3.59 7.12 13.86
N LEU A 223 -2.55 6.35 13.58
CA LEU A 223 -2.43 5.68 12.29
C LEU A 223 -3.54 4.63 12.09
N THR A 224 -3.89 3.88 13.14
CA THR A 224 -5.07 3.01 13.12
C THR A 224 -6.35 3.81 12.86
N GLU A 225 -6.54 4.95 13.53
CA GLU A 225 -7.67 5.86 13.31
C GLU A 225 -7.76 6.32 11.84
N LEU A 226 -6.62 6.67 11.22
CA LEU A 226 -6.56 7.06 9.81
C LEU A 226 -6.96 5.92 8.87
N VAL A 227 -6.45 4.71 9.10
CA VAL A 227 -6.79 3.54 8.29
C VAL A 227 -8.28 3.24 8.37
N THR A 228 -8.86 3.25 9.58
CA THR A 228 -10.29 3.09 9.79
C THR A 228 -11.09 4.16 9.06
N ALA A 229 -10.75 5.45 9.26
CA ALA A 229 -11.48 6.56 8.66
C ALA A 229 -11.42 6.56 7.13
N ALA A 230 -10.25 6.28 6.53
CA ALA A 230 -10.09 6.20 5.08
C ALA A 230 -10.83 5.00 4.48
N THR A 231 -10.82 3.84 5.16
CA THR A 231 -11.57 2.65 4.73
C THR A 231 -13.08 2.93 4.77
N HIS A 232 -13.58 3.52 5.86
CA HIS A 232 -15.00 3.90 5.99
C HIS A 232 -15.42 4.94 4.94
N ARG A 233 -14.58 5.95 4.70
CA ARG A 233 -14.83 7.00 3.70
C ARG A 233 -15.04 6.43 2.30
N TYR A 234 -14.35 5.35 1.94
CA TYR A 234 -14.49 4.71 0.63
C TYR A 234 -15.93 4.25 0.34
N ALA A 235 -16.69 3.82 1.36
CA ALA A 235 -18.08 3.37 1.16
C ALA A 235 -18.95 4.44 0.47
N THR A 236 -18.76 5.71 0.83
CA THR A 236 -19.56 6.84 0.33
C THR A 236 -18.88 7.63 -0.78
N HIS A 237 -17.55 7.59 -0.88
CA HIS A 237 -16.78 8.43 -1.82
C HIS A 237 -16.08 7.63 -2.93
N GLY A 238 -15.96 6.31 -2.79
CA GLY A 238 -15.25 5.45 -3.74
C GLY A 238 -15.75 5.59 -5.18
N HIS A 239 -17.03 5.98 -5.37
CA HIS A 239 -17.62 6.19 -6.70
C HIS A 239 -16.94 7.28 -7.55
N GLY A 240 -16.22 8.23 -6.92
CA GLY A 240 -15.57 9.33 -7.64
C GLY A 240 -14.38 8.86 -8.48
N GLU A 241 -13.55 7.99 -7.91
CA GLU A 241 -12.53 7.25 -8.64
C GLU A 241 -12.24 5.91 -7.94
N PRO A 242 -12.98 4.83 -8.27
CA PRO A 242 -12.94 3.56 -7.56
C PRO A 242 -11.56 2.94 -7.43
N ILE A 243 -10.70 3.10 -8.44
CA ILE A 243 -9.36 2.53 -8.47
C ILE A 243 -8.43 3.36 -7.59
N MET A 244 -8.34 4.66 -7.84
CA MET A 244 -7.36 5.50 -7.14
C MET A 244 -7.72 5.77 -5.68
N LEU A 245 -9.00 5.81 -5.30
CA LEU A 245 -9.39 6.12 -3.91
C LEU A 245 -9.07 5.00 -2.91
N VAL A 246 -8.84 3.76 -3.35
CA VAL A 246 -8.38 2.69 -2.42
C VAL A 246 -7.01 3.03 -1.81
N HIS A 247 -6.21 3.85 -2.49
CA HIS A 247 -4.89 4.26 -2.04
C HIS A 247 -4.92 5.12 -0.77
N ALA A 248 -6.01 5.84 -0.54
CA ALA A 248 -6.18 6.63 0.68
C ALA A 248 -6.21 5.76 1.95
N ALA A 249 -6.61 4.49 1.84
CA ALA A 249 -6.62 3.53 2.95
C ALA A 249 -5.45 2.52 2.90
N THR A 250 -5.11 2.02 1.71
CA THR A 250 -4.08 0.98 1.56
C THR A 250 -2.67 1.49 1.86
N ALA A 251 -2.35 2.75 1.51
CA ALA A 251 -1.05 3.35 1.83
C ALA A 251 -0.81 3.54 3.34
N PRO A 252 -1.71 4.19 4.12
CA PRO A 252 -1.51 4.27 5.57
C PRO A 252 -1.56 2.90 6.25
N ASN A 253 -2.33 1.93 5.73
CA ASN A 253 -2.33 0.58 6.29
C ASN A 253 -1.02 -0.17 6.02
N ALA A 254 -0.39 0.05 4.87
CA ALA A 254 0.94 -0.48 4.58
C ALA A 254 2.00 0.06 5.56
N VAL A 255 1.92 1.34 5.92
CA VAL A 255 2.75 1.94 6.98
C VAL A 255 2.44 1.31 8.35
N LEU A 256 1.16 1.14 8.69
CA LEU A 256 0.74 0.53 9.96
C LEU A 256 1.27 -0.90 10.12
N ARG A 257 1.19 -1.69 9.04
CA ARG A 257 1.71 -3.07 8.95
C ARG A 257 3.24 -3.13 9.08
N ALA A 258 3.95 -2.06 8.70
CA ALA A 258 5.40 -1.99 8.80
C ALA A 258 5.93 -1.57 10.18
N LEU A 259 5.14 -0.85 11.00
CA LEU A 259 5.57 -0.34 12.32
C LEU A 259 6.27 -1.39 13.21
N PRO A 260 5.80 -2.65 13.33
CA PRO A 260 6.46 -3.65 14.19
C PRO A 260 7.88 -4.05 13.74
N ALA A 261 8.26 -3.73 12.50
CA ALA A 261 9.62 -3.97 11.99
C ALA A 261 10.58 -2.79 12.22
N LEU A 262 10.05 -1.63 12.62
CA LEU A 262 10.78 -0.37 12.70
C LEU A 262 11.12 -0.02 14.15
N PRO A 263 12.28 0.64 14.39
CA PRO A 263 12.54 1.37 15.62
C PRO A 263 11.37 2.31 15.99
N ARG A 264 11.03 2.39 17.28
CA ARG A 264 9.84 3.10 17.77
C ARG A 264 9.89 4.61 17.52
N ASP A 265 11.08 5.20 17.48
CA ASP A 265 11.30 6.61 17.13
C ASP A 265 10.88 6.94 15.68
N LEU A 266 10.80 5.94 14.79
CA LEU A 266 10.30 6.13 13.42
C LEU A 266 8.77 6.12 13.31
N TRP A 267 8.02 5.80 14.37
CA TRP A 267 6.56 5.66 14.28
C TRP A 267 5.87 7.03 14.13
N VAL A 268 6.36 8.05 14.83
CA VAL A 268 5.84 9.43 14.72
C VAL A 268 6.02 10.00 13.31
N PRO A 269 7.21 10.00 12.68
CA PRO A 269 7.35 10.47 11.30
C PRO A 269 6.57 9.61 10.29
N SER A 270 6.39 8.31 10.58
CA SER A 270 5.56 7.43 9.75
C SER A 270 4.09 7.85 9.72
N LEU A 271 3.53 8.29 10.86
CA LEU A 271 2.17 8.84 10.92
C LEU A 271 2.03 10.08 10.04
N GLY A 272 2.98 11.02 10.12
CA GLY A 272 2.95 12.24 9.30
C GLY A 272 2.96 11.94 7.80
N ALA A 273 3.83 11.02 7.37
CA ALA A 273 3.89 10.58 5.97
C ALA A 273 2.62 9.85 5.52
N ALA A 274 2.08 8.97 6.36
CA ALA A 274 0.83 8.25 6.09
C ALA A 274 -0.38 9.21 5.96
N TRP A 275 -0.45 10.23 6.82
CA TRP A 275 -1.43 11.30 6.69
C TRP A 275 -1.29 12.04 5.36
N ALA A 276 -0.07 12.46 5.00
CA ALA A 276 0.19 13.16 3.75
C ALA A 276 -0.21 12.32 2.52
N ALA A 277 0.06 11.01 2.53
CA ALA A 277 -0.37 10.10 1.46
C ALA A 277 -1.90 10.02 1.34
N ALA A 278 -2.61 9.82 2.44
CA ALA A 278 -4.07 9.73 2.47
C ALA A 278 -4.73 11.05 2.04
N ALA A 279 -4.22 12.17 2.54
CA ALA A 279 -4.71 13.51 2.19
C ALA A 279 -4.44 13.84 0.72
N ALA A 280 -3.27 13.48 0.17
CA ALA A 280 -2.93 13.70 -1.23
C ALA A 280 -3.84 12.93 -2.18
N VAL A 281 -4.11 11.65 -1.91
CA VAL A 281 -5.06 10.85 -2.70
C VAL A 281 -6.48 11.41 -2.58
N THR A 282 -6.88 11.83 -1.37
CA THR A 282 -8.21 12.41 -1.14
C THR A 282 -8.38 13.72 -1.93
N ALA A 283 -7.44 14.65 -1.84
CA ALA A 283 -7.46 15.89 -2.62
C ALA A 283 -7.49 15.61 -4.14
N ALA A 284 -6.75 14.60 -4.56
CA ALA A 284 -6.62 14.26 -5.97
C ALA A 284 -7.88 13.61 -6.55
N TYR A 285 -8.73 12.94 -5.78
CA TYR A 285 -9.80 12.10 -6.35
C TYR A 285 -11.15 12.15 -5.64
N THR A 286 -11.30 12.93 -4.56
CA THR A 286 -12.58 12.99 -3.85
C THR A 286 -13.68 13.50 -4.78
N PRO A 287 -14.83 12.82 -4.86
CA PRO A 287 -15.99 13.37 -5.55
C PRO A 287 -16.52 14.59 -4.78
N ARG A 288 -17.34 15.39 -5.46
CA ARG A 288 -18.00 16.56 -4.87
C ARG A 288 -18.93 16.17 -3.72
N ASP A 289 -19.74 15.14 -3.94
CA ASP A 289 -20.81 14.72 -3.03
C ASP A 289 -20.67 13.23 -2.66
N PRO A 290 -20.90 12.86 -1.39
CA PRO A 290 -20.99 11.46 -1.00
C PRO A 290 -22.25 10.82 -1.60
N LEU A 291 -22.19 9.53 -1.90
CA LEU A 291 -23.37 8.73 -2.23
C LEU A 291 -23.73 7.77 -1.09
N PRO A 292 -25.00 7.36 -0.97
CA PRO A 292 -25.40 6.29 -0.07
C PRO A 292 -24.64 4.99 -0.37
N TYR A 293 -24.46 4.17 0.66
CA TYR A 293 -23.90 2.83 0.56
C TYR A 293 -24.85 1.84 1.21
N GLU A 294 -24.83 0.61 0.73
CA GLU A 294 -25.61 -0.48 1.31
C GLU A 294 -24.80 -1.20 2.38
N LYS A 295 -25.47 -1.56 3.48
CA LYS A 295 -24.87 -2.45 4.49
C LYS A 295 -24.73 -3.85 3.91
N THR A 296 -23.78 -4.60 4.44
CA THR A 296 -23.61 -6.02 4.09
C THR A 296 -23.73 -6.88 5.33
N ASP A 297 -24.41 -8.03 5.18
CA ASP A 297 -24.47 -9.09 6.19
C ASP A 297 -23.41 -10.16 5.95
N LEU A 298 -22.54 -9.98 4.94
CA LEU A 298 -21.47 -10.92 4.62
C LEU A 298 -20.39 -10.90 5.70
N THR A 299 -19.87 -12.09 5.98
CA THR A 299 -18.69 -12.27 6.82
C THR A 299 -17.42 -11.83 6.10
N SER A 300 -16.35 -11.56 6.86
CA SER A 300 -15.03 -11.24 6.31
C SER A 300 -14.52 -12.27 5.30
N GLU A 301 -14.79 -13.56 5.54
CA GLU A 301 -14.39 -14.65 4.64
C GLU A 301 -15.15 -14.62 3.32
N GLU A 302 -16.47 -14.40 3.35
CA GLU A 302 -17.32 -14.28 2.17
C GLU A 302 -16.98 -13.04 1.34
N VAL A 303 -16.70 -11.90 2.00
CA VAL A 303 -16.27 -10.68 1.30
C VAL A 303 -14.95 -10.91 0.57
N PHE A 304 -13.96 -11.53 1.21
CA PHE A 304 -12.69 -11.83 0.54
C PHE A 304 -12.85 -12.89 -0.56
N GLU A 305 -13.73 -13.88 -0.37
CA GLU A 305 -14.05 -14.83 -1.44
C GLU A 305 -14.54 -14.14 -2.70
N ARG A 306 -15.47 -13.19 -2.54
CA ARG A 306 -16.00 -12.40 -3.66
C ARG A 306 -14.93 -11.53 -4.30
N ALA A 307 -14.07 -10.89 -3.51
CA ALA A 307 -12.94 -10.12 -4.03
C ALA A 307 -11.95 -10.99 -4.83
N ALA A 308 -11.63 -12.18 -4.32
CA ALA A 308 -10.76 -13.14 -5.01
C ALA A 308 -11.39 -13.67 -6.31
N ALA A 309 -12.70 -13.92 -6.31
CA ALA A 309 -13.45 -14.32 -7.50
C ALA A 309 -13.56 -13.19 -8.54
N HIS A 310 -13.70 -11.95 -8.09
CA HIS A 310 -13.72 -10.75 -8.93
C HIS A 310 -12.38 -10.52 -9.65
N GLY A 311 -11.27 -10.86 -9.00
CA GLY A 311 -9.93 -10.90 -9.60
C GLY A 311 -9.23 -9.55 -9.78
N ASP A 312 -9.95 -8.42 -9.65
CA ASP A 312 -9.31 -7.09 -9.72
C ASP A 312 -8.30 -6.89 -8.57
N ASP A 313 -7.10 -6.44 -8.94
CA ASP A 313 -6.00 -6.31 -7.99
C ASP A 313 -6.26 -5.20 -6.95
N HIS A 314 -6.92 -4.09 -7.32
CA HIS A 314 -7.26 -3.00 -6.40
C HIS A 314 -8.32 -3.46 -5.40
N THR A 315 -9.36 -4.13 -5.88
CA THR A 315 -10.41 -4.75 -5.05
C THR A 315 -9.81 -5.77 -4.07
N ILE A 316 -8.89 -6.64 -4.50
CA ILE A 316 -8.23 -7.62 -3.62
C ILE A 316 -7.41 -6.89 -2.52
N LYS A 317 -6.55 -5.93 -2.89
CA LYS A 317 -5.71 -5.18 -1.94
C LYS A 317 -6.54 -4.34 -0.96
N PHE A 318 -7.62 -3.72 -1.45
CA PHE A 318 -8.49 -2.90 -0.62
C PHE A 318 -9.32 -3.75 0.34
N THR A 319 -9.88 -4.86 -0.14
CA THR A 319 -10.59 -5.83 0.72
C THR A 319 -9.67 -6.35 1.81
N ASP A 320 -8.42 -6.70 1.47
CA ASP A 320 -7.39 -7.10 2.45
C ASP A 320 -7.15 -6.03 3.54
N THR A 321 -7.24 -4.75 3.19
CA THR A 321 -7.14 -3.62 4.14
C THR A 321 -8.40 -3.46 4.97
N ALA A 322 -9.58 -3.53 4.35
CA ALA A 322 -10.85 -3.45 5.05
C ALA A 322 -11.01 -4.58 6.09
N LEU A 323 -10.48 -5.77 5.82
CA LEU A 323 -10.48 -6.89 6.77
C LEU A 323 -9.60 -6.65 8.00
N ASP A 324 -8.56 -5.82 7.92
CA ASP A 324 -7.78 -5.43 9.10
C ASP A 324 -8.58 -4.49 10.02
N VAL A 325 -9.51 -3.70 9.47
CA VAL A 325 -10.45 -2.86 10.23
C VAL A 325 -11.60 -3.71 10.78
N GLY A 326 -12.19 -4.56 9.94
CA GLY A 326 -13.05 -5.68 10.33
C GLY A 326 -14.46 -5.34 10.82
N ASP A 327 -14.81 -4.06 10.97
CA ASP A 327 -16.17 -3.65 11.37
C ASP A 327 -17.18 -3.66 10.20
N PRO A 328 -18.49 -3.58 10.46
CA PRO A 328 -19.51 -3.68 9.40
C PRO A 328 -19.40 -2.62 8.30
N LEU A 329 -18.89 -1.42 8.60
CA LEU A 329 -18.72 -0.37 7.60
C LEU A 329 -17.50 -0.63 6.72
N ALA A 330 -16.42 -1.16 7.27
CA ALA A 330 -15.28 -1.61 6.48
C ALA A 330 -15.67 -2.75 5.51
N LEU A 331 -16.47 -3.70 5.97
CA LEU A 331 -16.98 -4.78 5.10
C LEU A 331 -17.88 -4.24 3.99
N ALA A 332 -18.77 -3.28 4.30
CA ALA A 332 -19.58 -2.61 3.29
C ALA A 332 -18.72 -1.83 2.27
N ALA A 333 -17.65 -1.16 2.71
CA ALA A 333 -16.71 -0.50 1.81
C ALA A 333 -16.00 -1.50 0.88
N ALA A 334 -15.60 -2.66 1.39
CA ALA A 334 -14.99 -3.71 0.57
C ALA A 334 -15.97 -4.25 -0.48
N VAL A 335 -17.22 -4.53 -0.11
CA VAL A 335 -18.29 -4.90 -1.06
C VAL A 335 -18.48 -3.80 -2.10
N ARG A 336 -18.47 -2.55 -1.68
CA ARG A 336 -18.57 -1.41 -2.58
C ARG A 336 -17.43 -1.36 -3.62
N SER A 337 -16.21 -1.74 -3.23
CA SER A 337 -15.09 -1.84 -4.20
C SER A 337 -15.29 -2.94 -5.25
N ILE A 338 -15.97 -4.05 -4.88
CA ILE A 338 -16.34 -5.12 -5.80
C ILE A 338 -17.42 -4.64 -6.79
N GLU A 339 -18.34 -3.79 -6.34
CA GLU A 339 -19.42 -3.26 -7.20
C GLU A 339 -18.93 -2.20 -8.19
N LEU A 340 -17.97 -1.37 -7.78
CA LEU A 340 -17.53 -0.21 -8.55
C LEU A 340 -16.42 -0.53 -9.56
N ASN A 341 -15.54 -1.49 -9.26
CA ASN A 341 -14.44 -1.84 -10.15
C ASN A 341 -14.91 -2.85 -11.23
N PRO A 342 -14.33 -2.80 -12.44
CA PRO A 342 -14.63 -3.79 -13.47
C PRO A 342 -14.05 -5.17 -13.10
N PRO A 343 -14.81 -6.27 -13.23
CA PRO A 343 -14.31 -7.61 -12.97
C PRO A 343 -13.27 -8.04 -14.00
N VAL A 344 -12.37 -8.90 -13.56
CA VAL A 344 -11.29 -9.47 -14.37
C VAL A 344 -11.73 -10.77 -15.07
N TYR A 345 -12.70 -11.48 -14.50
CA TYR A 345 -13.27 -12.74 -15.01
C TYR A 345 -14.77 -12.69 -15.21
#